data_AF-A0A2V9BJ30-F1
#
_entry.id   AF-A0A2V9BJ30-F1
#
_cell.length_a   1.000
_cell.length_b   1.000
_cell.length_c   1.000
_cell.angle_alpha   90.00
_cell.angle_beta   90.00
_cell.angle_gamma   90.00
#
_symmetry.space_group_name_H-M   'P 1'
#
loop_
_entity.id
_entity.type
_entity.pdbx_description
1 polymer ?
#
loop_
_entity_poly.entity_id
_entity_poly.type
_entity_poly.pdbx_seq_one_letter_code
_entity_poly.pdbx_strand_id
1 'polypeptide(L)'
;MSFPKHAVSKCVRIPQAILDQNAGNQCTDKEATKFAGMAYTGQLGVEISSGIKYGLLERPSPGHVKPTDLTRRIVRPQKATDKRDAMREAVLNAPGISDAYKHYRGEHLPDLPFLKNTVRDTFHIPEDKADEFVTVFIETLKDAELLEDVGGKQRVLDVTHTADVEGTSASADEHLKKVSKGVSVQSTDTCFVMMPFADPLGGYYASVYEPAIKKAGLKAVRADADIYGTGKIIDQIWSGINSAKVLVAELTKRNPNVLYELGLAHALKKPVVLVSSNEEDVPFDVKHVRVIYYDVNDPFWGSKLIDKVAENIVSALKNPKEAMLFRDGEG
;
A
#
# COMPACT_ATOMS: atom_id res chain seq x y z
N MET A 1 -4.90 -25.26 -6.45
CA MET A 1 -5.31 -23.86 -6.69
C MET A 1 -4.75 -23.00 -5.58
N SER A 2 -4.15 -21.86 -5.92
CA SER A 2 -3.34 -21.04 -5.00
C SER A 2 -4.15 -20.43 -3.85
N PHE A 3 -5.42 -20.04 -4.06
CA PHE A 3 -6.20 -19.24 -3.11
C PHE A 3 -7.39 -19.98 -2.46
N PRO A 4 -7.94 -19.48 -1.33
CA PRO A 4 -9.17 -20.00 -0.70
C PRO A 4 -10.41 -19.84 -1.58
N LYS A 5 -11.39 -20.75 -1.50
CA LYS A 5 -12.63 -20.69 -2.31
C LYS A 5 -13.84 -20.14 -1.59
N HIS A 6 -13.66 -19.82 -0.32
CA HIS A 6 -14.71 -19.29 0.55
C HIS A 6 -14.09 -18.14 1.33
N ALA A 7 -14.89 -17.14 1.68
CA ALA A 7 -14.46 -16.10 2.60
C ALA A 7 -14.08 -16.67 3.97
N VAL A 8 -13.25 -15.95 4.72
CA VAL A 8 -12.75 -16.42 6.02
C VAL A 8 -13.88 -16.73 7.01
N SER A 9 -14.93 -15.91 7.08
CA SER A 9 -16.07 -16.14 7.98
C SER A 9 -16.77 -17.48 7.74
N LYS A 10 -16.94 -17.87 6.47
CA LYS A 10 -17.54 -19.15 6.07
C LYS A 10 -16.70 -20.35 6.54
N CYS A 11 -15.39 -20.18 6.66
CA CYS A 11 -14.46 -21.24 7.05
C CYS A 11 -14.34 -21.46 8.56
N VAL A 12 -14.93 -20.60 9.41
CA VAL A 12 -14.79 -20.69 10.88
C VAL A 12 -15.65 -21.79 11.50
N ARG A 13 -16.78 -22.14 10.89
CA ARG A 13 -17.78 -23.04 11.49
C ARG A 13 -17.27 -24.45 11.77
N ILE A 14 -16.45 -25.03 10.87
CA ILE A 14 -15.88 -26.37 11.03
C ILE A 14 -14.84 -26.40 12.16
N PRO A 15 -13.78 -25.57 12.15
CA PRO A 15 -12.80 -25.57 13.23
C PRO A 15 -13.43 -25.19 14.58
N GLN A 16 -14.45 -24.32 14.60
CA GLN A 16 -15.21 -24.03 15.81
C GLN A 16 -15.91 -25.29 16.37
N ALA A 17 -16.58 -26.06 15.51
CA ALA A 17 -17.26 -27.26 15.95
C ALA A 17 -16.29 -28.32 16.53
N ILE A 18 -15.07 -28.42 15.99
CA ILE A 18 -14.03 -29.30 16.56
C ILE A 18 -13.60 -28.80 17.95
N LEU A 19 -13.49 -27.48 18.16
CA LEU A 19 -13.18 -26.91 19.49
C LEU A 19 -14.28 -27.18 20.52
N ASP A 20 -15.54 -27.13 20.09
CA ASP A 20 -16.70 -27.28 20.97
C ASP A 20 -17.00 -28.74 21.28
N GLN A 21 -16.90 -29.64 20.29
CA GLN A 21 -17.32 -31.04 20.44
C GLN A 21 -16.17 -32.04 20.62
N ASN A 22 -14.95 -31.66 20.24
CA ASN A 22 -13.77 -32.52 20.34
C ASN A 22 -12.60 -31.86 21.11
N ALA A 23 -12.89 -30.80 21.87
CA ALA A 23 -11.89 -30.02 22.63
C ALA A 23 -10.70 -29.50 21.79
N GLY A 24 -10.83 -29.46 20.47
CA GLY A 24 -9.75 -29.07 19.55
C GLY A 24 -8.72 -30.18 19.27
N ASN A 25 -9.03 -31.43 19.60
CA ASN A 25 -8.18 -32.56 19.23
C ASN A 25 -8.26 -32.81 17.72
N GLN A 26 -7.20 -33.39 17.15
CA GLN A 26 -7.19 -33.77 15.74
C GLN A 26 -8.31 -34.79 15.44
N CYS A 27 -8.94 -34.67 14.28
CA CYS A 27 -9.98 -35.57 13.82
C CYS A 27 -9.94 -35.71 12.29
N THR A 28 -10.64 -36.69 11.75
CA THR A 28 -10.77 -36.84 10.29
C THR A 28 -11.63 -35.73 9.69
N ASP A 29 -11.49 -35.49 8.38
CA ASP A 29 -12.33 -34.50 7.66
C ASP A 29 -13.85 -34.82 7.79
N LYS A 30 -14.22 -36.10 7.87
CA LYS A 30 -15.62 -36.54 8.05
C LYS A 30 -16.15 -36.26 9.46
N GLU A 31 -15.32 -36.48 10.47
CA GLU A 31 -15.67 -36.15 11.86
C GLU A 31 -15.78 -34.64 12.04
N ALA A 32 -14.86 -33.87 11.46
CA ALA A 32 -14.88 -32.41 11.49
C ALA A 32 -16.22 -31.84 10.98
N THR A 33 -16.70 -32.30 9.82
CA THR A 33 -18.01 -31.85 9.29
C THR A 33 -19.17 -32.36 10.13
N LYS A 34 -19.06 -33.58 10.68
CA LYS A 34 -20.09 -34.16 11.55
C LYS A 34 -20.26 -33.36 12.84
N PHE A 35 -19.16 -32.91 13.45
CA PHE A 35 -19.21 -32.00 14.60
C PHE A 35 -19.95 -30.72 14.22
N ALA A 36 -19.75 -30.20 13.02
CA ALA A 36 -20.49 -29.03 12.53
C ALA A 36 -21.94 -29.33 12.11
N GLY A 37 -22.47 -30.53 12.42
CA GLY A 37 -23.85 -30.94 12.10
C GLY A 37 -24.09 -31.26 10.63
N MET A 38 -23.03 -31.51 9.85
CA MET A 38 -23.09 -31.69 8.39
C MET A 38 -22.53 -33.03 7.94
N ALA A 39 -23.21 -33.67 6.99
CA ALA A 39 -22.67 -34.83 6.29
C ALA A 39 -21.54 -34.39 5.35
N TYR A 40 -20.42 -35.11 5.34
CA TYR A 40 -19.27 -34.78 4.51
C TYR A 40 -19.63 -34.78 3.01
N THR A 41 -19.24 -33.71 2.31
CA THR A 41 -19.37 -33.57 0.86
C THR A 41 -18.08 -33.03 0.25
N GLY A 42 -17.90 -33.15 -1.06
CA GLY A 42 -16.76 -32.55 -1.76
C GLY A 42 -16.67 -31.03 -1.55
N GLN A 43 -17.82 -30.34 -1.48
CA GLN A 43 -17.88 -28.90 -1.19
C GLN A 43 -17.32 -28.56 0.20
N LEU A 44 -17.67 -29.36 1.23
CA LEU A 44 -17.12 -29.18 2.57
C LEU A 44 -15.61 -29.52 2.63
N GLY A 45 -15.14 -30.46 1.80
CA GLY A 45 -13.70 -30.69 1.62
C GLY A 45 -12.96 -29.44 1.08
N VAL A 46 -13.58 -28.71 0.15
CA VAL A 46 -13.04 -27.43 -0.36
C VAL A 46 -13.09 -26.32 0.70
N GLU A 47 -14.12 -26.29 1.55
CA GLU A 47 -14.20 -25.39 2.70
C GLU A 47 -13.09 -25.66 3.71
N ILE A 48 -12.85 -26.94 4.08
CA ILE A 48 -11.72 -27.34 4.92
C ILE A 48 -10.39 -26.89 4.29
N SER A 49 -10.21 -27.12 2.99
CA SER A 49 -9.01 -26.66 2.25
C SER A 49 -8.87 -25.13 2.24
N SER A 50 -9.98 -24.39 2.31
CA SER A 50 -9.98 -22.92 2.41
C SER A 50 -9.57 -22.50 3.82
N GLY A 51 -10.15 -23.13 4.86
CA GLY A 51 -9.78 -22.90 6.26
C GLY A 51 -8.31 -23.18 6.56
N ILE A 52 -7.71 -24.20 5.92
CA ILE A 52 -6.27 -24.46 6.02
C ILE A 52 -5.45 -23.31 5.43
N LYS A 53 -5.85 -22.77 4.26
CA LYS A 53 -5.13 -21.64 3.64
C LYS A 53 -5.20 -20.36 4.48
N TYR A 54 -6.29 -20.13 5.20
CA TYR A 54 -6.40 -19.04 6.17
C TYR A 54 -5.61 -19.29 7.46
N GLY A 55 -5.08 -20.49 7.68
CA GLY A 55 -4.42 -20.88 8.92
C GLY A 55 -5.38 -21.20 10.07
N LEU A 56 -6.68 -21.37 9.80
CA LEU A 56 -7.68 -21.76 10.82
C LEU A 56 -7.54 -23.24 11.23
N LEU A 57 -7.14 -24.07 10.27
CA LEU A 57 -6.90 -25.50 10.45
C LEU A 57 -5.46 -25.84 10.03
N GLU A 58 -4.86 -26.78 10.73
CA GLU A 58 -3.63 -27.46 10.31
C GLU A 58 -3.93 -28.92 9.93
N ARG A 59 -3.06 -29.52 9.11
CA ARG A 59 -3.15 -30.91 8.66
C ARG A 59 -1.96 -31.71 9.22
N PRO A 60 -2.04 -32.19 10.48
CA PRO A 60 -0.90 -32.87 11.13
C PRO A 60 -0.57 -34.22 10.48
N SER A 61 -1.56 -34.88 9.88
CA SER A 61 -1.37 -36.11 9.11
C SER A 61 -2.37 -36.19 7.94
N PRO A 62 -2.10 -37.01 6.91
CA PRO A 62 -3.03 -37.18 5.80
C PRO A 62 -4.46 -37.51 6.28
N GLY A 63 -5.45 -36.77 5.77
CA GLY A 63 -6.86 -36.96 6.11
C GLY A 63 -7.31 -36.45 7.49
N HIS A 64 -6.40 -35.90 8.31
CA HIS A 64 -6.72 -35.40 9.64
C HIS A 64 -6.50 -33.89 9.73
N VAL A 65 -7.40 -33.20 10.43
CA VAL A 65 -7.33 -31.75 10.64
C VAL A 65 -7.46 -31.41 12.11
N LYS A 66 -6.90 -30.25 12.48
CA LYS A 66 -6.93 -29.74 13.85
C LYS A 66 -7.06 -28.21 13.84
N PRO A 67 -7.90 -27.61 14.70
CA PRO A 67 -7.96 -26.16 14.86
C PRO A 67 -6.64 -25.59 15.40
N THR A 68 -6.23 -24.46 14.85
CA THR A 68 -5.05 -23.70 15.31
C THR A 68 -5.42 -22.70 16.42
N ASP A 69 -4.41 -22.08 17.01
CA ASP A 69 -4.61 -20.96 17.95
C ASP A 69 -5.28 -19.75 17.30
N LEU A 70 -5.13 -19.58 15.98
CA LEU A 70 -5.83 -18.56 15.22
C LEU A 70 -7.35 -18.73 15.33
N THR A 71 -7.85 -19.96 15.18
CA THR A 71 -9.28 -20.26 15.38
C THR A 71 -9.71 -19.92 16.81
N ARG A 72 -8.93 -20.33 17.82
CA ARG A 72 -9.26 -20.06 19.23
C ARG A 72 -9.41 -18.55 19.49
N ARG A 73 -8.52 -17.71 18.95
CA ARG A 73 -8.60 -16.24 19.06
C ARG A 73 -9.84 -15.66 18.38
N ILE A 74 -10.29 -16.22 17.26
CA ILE A 74 -11.50 -15.76 16.55
C ILE A 74 -12.77 -16.06 17.35
N VAL A 75 -12.84 -17.26 17.92
CA VAL A 75 -14.09 -17.82 18.44
C VAL A 75 -14.24 -17.72 19.96
N ARG A 76 -13.13 -17.66 20.68
CA ARG A 76 -13.05 -17.49 22.14
C ARG A 76 -12.07 -16.35 22.48
N PRO A 77 -12.30 -15.12 21.99
CA PRO A 77 -11.41 -13.98 22.22
C PRO A 77 -11.27 -13.70 23.71
N GLN A 78 -10.04 -13.42 24.16
CA GLN A 78 -9.72 -13.03 25.54
C GLN A 78 -9.56 -11.52 25.67
N LYS A 79 -9.25 -10.83 24.57
CA LYS A 79 -9.16 -9.38 24.46
C LYS A 79 -10.15 -8.86 23.41
N ALA A 80 -10.53 -7.60 23.54
CA ALA A 80 -11.44 -6.93 22.60
C ALA A 80 -10.93 -6.95 21.15
N THR A 81 -9.61 -6.96 20.93
CA THR A 81 -9.01 -6.95 19.59
C THR A 81 -8.71 -8.34 19.02
N ASP A 82 -8.75 -9.40 19.84
CA ASP A 82 -8.27 -10.74 19.44
C ASP A 82 -8.95 -11.25 18.16
N LYS A 83 -10.28 -11.09 18.08
CA LYS A 83 -11.04 -11.56 16.92
C LYS A 83 -10.65 -10.80 15.65
N ARG A 84 -10.59 -9.47 15.72
CA ARG A 84 -10.21 -8.60 14.60
C ARG A 84 -8.78 -8.91 14.14
N ASP A 85 -7.84 -8.96 15.08
CA ASP A 85 -6.42 -9.17 14.79
C ASP A 85 -6.21 -10.58 14.20
N ALA A 86 -6.92 -11.60 14.69
CA ALA A 86 -6.88 -12.95 14.13
C ALA A 86 -7.53 -13.05 12.74
N MET A 87 -8.63 -12.34 12.45
CA MET A 87 -9.19 -12.29 11.10
C MET A 87 -8.24 -11.61 10.10
N ARG A 88 -7.51 -10.58 10.54
CA ARG A 88 -6.48 -9.90 9.72
C ARG A 88 -5.26 -10.78 9.49
N GLU A 89 -4.83 -11.52 10.50
CA GLU A 89 -3.77 -12.53 10.35
C GLU A 89 -4.19 -13.63 9.37
N ALA A 90 -5.45 -14.08 9.39
CA ALA A 90 -5.97 -15.03 8.41
C ALA A 90 -5.86 -14.50 6.96
N VAL A 91 -6.15 -13.22 6.72
CA VAL A 91 -5.94 -12.57 5.41
C VAL A 91 -4.49 -12.64 4.95
N LEU A 92 -3.54 -12.41 5.87
CA LEU A 92 -2.10 -12.46 5.57
C LEU A 92 -1.58 -13.88 5.34
N ASN A 93 -2.22 -14.90 5.93
CA ASN A 93 -1.86 -16.29 5.71
C ASN A 93 -2.38 -16.85 4.38
N ALA A 94 -3.50 -16.32 3.88
CA ALA A 94 -4.17 -16.83 2.69
C ALA A 94 -3.41 -16.50 1.39
N PRO A 95 -2.89 -17.48 0.64
CA PRO A 95 -2.16 -17.19 -0.60
C PRO A 95 -3.08 -16.61 -1.67
N GLY A 96 -2.54 -15.73 -2.52
CA GLY A 96 -3.31 -14.94 -3.48
C GLY A 96 -4.11 -13.80 -2.84
N ILE A 97 -4.86 -14.08 -1.76
CA ILE A 97 -5.58 -13.06 -0.99
C ILE A 97 -4.61 -12.10 -0.30
N SER A 98 -3.55 -12.63 0.32
CA SER A 98 -2.50 -11.80 0.94
C SER A 98 -1.77 -10.95 -0.10
N ASP A 99 -1.56 -11.46 -1.31
CA ASP A 99 -0.85 -10.75 -2.37
C ASP A 99 -1.71 -9.59 -2.88
N ALA A 100 -2.98 -9.86 -3.16
CA ALA A 100 -3.95 -8.83 -3.52
C ALA A 100 -4.15 -7.81 -2.40
N TYR A 101 -4.22 -8.24 -1.13
CA TYR A 101 -4.30 -7.34 0.01
C TYR A 101 -3.06 -6.43 0.09
N LYS A 102 -1.85 -6.97 -0.01
CA LYS A 102 -0.60 -6.18 0.02
C LYS A 102 -0.50 -5.20 -1.14
N HIS A 103 -1.06 -5.55 -2.29
CA HIS A 103 -1.12 -4.65 -3.46
C HIS A 103 -2.09 -3.48 -3.25
N TYR A 104 -3.24 -3.72 -2.60
CA TYR A 104 -4.26 -2.68 -2.39
C TYR A 104 -4.24 -2.01 -1.02
N ARG A 105 -3.48 -2.49 -0.02
CA ARG A 105 -3.45 -1.90 1.33
C ARG A 105 -3.10 -0.40 1.26
N GLY A 106 -3.88 0.42 1.95
CA GLY A 106 -3.77 1.88 1.93
C GLY A 106 -4.49 2.56 0.76
N GLU A 107 -5.04 1.80 -0.19
CA GLU A 107 -5.56 2.29 -1.47
C GLU A 107 -7.07 2.03 -1.63
N HIS A 108 -7.73 2.74 -2.54
CA HIS A 108 -9.12 2.44 -2.93
C HIS A 108 -9.17 1.21 -3.84
N LEU A 109 -10.12 0.31 -3.57
CA LEU A 109 -10.47 -0.74 -4.49
C LEU A 109 -11.03 -0.12 -5.77
N PRO A 110 -10.57 -0.59 -6.93
CA PRO A 110 -11.08 -0.12 -8.20
C PRO A 110 -12.45 -0.72 -8.51
N ASP A 111 -13.13 -0.18 -9.52
CA ASP A 111 -14.40 -0.77 -9.96
C ASP A 111 -14.20 -2.20 -10.44
N LEU A 112 -15.25 -3.02 -10.32
CA LEU A 112 -15.19 -4.47 -10.56
C LEU A 112 -14.48 -4.87 -11.88
N PRO A 113 -14.70 -4.21 -13.04
CA PRO A 113 -13.99 -4.58 -14.27
C PRO A 113 -12.47 -4.42 -14.18
N PHE A 114 -11.99 -3.35 -13.54
CA PHE A 114 -10.55 -3.09 -13.36
C PHE A 114 -9.93 -4.01 -12.31
N LEU A 115 -10.69 -4.31 -11.25
CA LEU A 115 -10.27 -5.28 -10.24
C LEU A 115 -10.07 -6.66 -10.87
N LYS A 116 -11.00 -7.11 -11.71
CA LYS A 116 -10.90 -8.38 -12.44
C LYS A 116 -9.68 -8.42 -13.37
N ASN A 117 -9.42 -7.34 -14.11
CA ASN A 117 -8.23 -7.25 -14.97
C ASN A 117 -6.94 -7.37 -14.15
N THR A 118 -6.82 -6.61 -13.06
CA THR A 118 -5.64 -6.69 -12.17
C THR A 118 -5.46 -8.09 -11.60
N VAL A 119 -6.57 -8.75 -11.22
CA VAL A 119 -6.56 -10.13 -10.71
C VAL A 119 -6.02 -11.13 -11.73
N ARG A 120 -6.35 -10.96 -13.01
CA ARG A 120 -5.81 -11.79 -14.10
C ARG A 120 -4.36 -11.44 -14.41
N ASP A 121 -4.07 -10.16 -14.59
CA ASP A 121 -2.82 -9.70 -15.20
C ASP A 121 -1.67 -9.64 -14.19
N THR A 122 -1.97 -9.29 -12.92
CA THR A 122 -0.97 -9.17 -11.85
C THR A 122 -0.90 -10.42 -10.97
N PHE A 123 -2.04 -10.96 -10.55
CA PHE A 123 -2.07 -12.14 -9.67
C PHE A 123 -2.18 -13.46 -10.43
N HIS A 124 -2.16 -13.41 -11.77
CA HIS A 124 -2.16 -14.59 -12.65
C HIS A 124 -3.33 -15.55 -12.36
N ILE A 125 -4.47 -15.01 -11.92
CA ILE A 125 -5.68 -15.79 -11.68
C ILE A 125 -6.37 -16.06 -13.04
N PRO A 126 -6.69 -17.33 -13.36
CA PRO A 126 -7.37 -17.67 -14.60
C PRO A 126 -8.69 -16.91 -14.77
N GLU A 127 -9.04 -16.60 -16.02
CA GLU A 127 -10.26 -15.84 -16.36
C GLU A 127 -11.53 -16.48 -15.79
N ASP A 128 -11.65 -17.82 -15.87
CA ASP A 128 -12.78 -18.57 -15.32
C ASP A 128 -12.85 -18.59 -13.79
N LYS A 129 -11.83 -18.04 -13.11
CA LYS A 129 -11.71 -17.95 -11.65
C LYS A 129 -11.64 -16.51 -11.13
N ALA A 130 -11.54 -15.51 -11.99
CA ALA A 130 -11.40 -14.12 -11.59
C ALA A 130 -12.61 -13.64 -10.75
N ASP A 131 -13.83 -13.99 -11.17
CA ASP A 131 -15.06 -13.61 -10.48
C ASP A 131 -15.18 -14.23 -9.09
N GLU A 132 -14.83 -15.51 -8.99
CA GLU A 132 -14.77 -16.24 -7.73
C GLU A 132 -13.72 -15.62 -6.80
N PHE A 133 -12.52 -15.32 -7.33
CA PHE A 133 -11.45 -14.67 -6.56
C PHE A 133 -11.88 -13.32 -6.02
N VAL A 134 -12.41 -12.43 -6.89
CA VAL A 134 -12.84 -11.08 -6.49
C VAL A 134 -13.91 -11.14 -5.41
N THR A 135 -14.88 -12.05 -5.55
CA THR A 135 -15.93 -12.25 -4.55
C THR A 135 -15.34 -12.68 -3.21
N VAL A 136 -14.50 -13.71 -3.21
CA VAL A 136 -13.84 -14.19 -1.98
C VAL A 136 -12.96 -13.12 -1.37
N PHE A 137 -12.21 -12.37 -2.17
CA PHE A 137 -11.33 -11.29 -1.74
C PHE A 137 -12.10 -10.19 -1.02
N ILE A 138 -13.14 -9.63 -1.66
CA ILE A 138 -13.94 -8.55 -1.06
C ILE A 138 -14.66 -9.04 0.19
N GLU A 139 -15.29 -10.22 0.17
CA GLU A 139 -15.95 -10.78 1.36
C GLU A 139 -14.94 -10.99 2.51
N THR A 140 -13.76 -11.52 2.22
CA THR A 140 -12.72 -11.75 3.24
C THR A 140 -12.24 -10.43 3.85
N LEU A 141 -11.99 -9.40 3.04
CA LEU A 141 -11.55 -8.10 3.57
C LEU A 141 -12.65 -7.43 4.41
N LYS A 142 -13.93 -7.61 4.05
CA LYS A 142 -15.06 -7.16 4.88
C LYS A 142 -15.08 -7.90 6.22
N ASP A 143 -14.96 -9.23 6.20
CA ASP A 143 -14.94 -10.08 7.39
C ASP A 143 -13.80 -9.70 8.36
N ALA A 144 -12.67 -9.24 7.83
CA ALA A 144 -11.48 -8.85 8.59
C ALA A 144 -11.45 -7.35 8.99
N GLU A 145 -12.54 -6.61 8.73
CA GLU A 145 -12.61 -5.16 8.96
C GLU A 145 -11.42 -4.43 8.33
N LEU A 146 -11.12 -4.77 7.07
CA LEU A 146 -10.05 -4.19 6.26
C LEU A 146 -10.58 -3.29 5.15
N LEU A 147 -11.89 -3.10 5.04
CA LEU A 147 -12.50 -2.16 4.11
C LEU A 147 -13.19 -1.03 4.86
N GLU A 148 -12.99 0.18 4.38
CA GLU A 148 -13.69 1.39 4.81
C GLU A 148 -14.37 2.06 3.63
N ASP A 149 -15.51 2.72 3.84
CA ASP A 149 -16.16 3.53 2.80
C ASP A 149 -15.65 4.97 2.89
N VAL A 150 -15.07 5.46 1.79
CA VAL A 150 -14.57 6.83 1.67
C VAL A 150 -15.16 7.40 0.39
N GLY A 151 -16.17 8.26 0.54
CA GLY A 151 -16.82 8.92 -0.60
C GLY A 151 -17.51 7.96 -1.57
N GLY A 152 -18.08 6.85 -1.08
CA GLY A 152 -18.76 5.85 -1.89
C GLY A 152 -17.81 4.84 -2.56
N LYS A 153 -16.51 4.90 -2.25
CA LYS A 153 -15.50 3.94 -2.71
C LYS A 153 -14.96 3.15 -1.53
N GLN A 154 -14.74 1.85 -1.73
CA GLN A 154 -14.15 1.00 -0.68
C GLN A 154 -12.63 1.21 -0.66
N ARG A 155 -12.06 1.66 0.46
CA ARG A 155 -10.62 1.72 0.69
C ARG A 155 -10.15 0.56 1.54
N VAL A 156 -9.00 -0.03 1.17
CA VAL A 156 -8.37 -1.11 1.92
C VAL A 156 -7.46 -0.51 3.00
N LEU A 157 -7.67 -0.92 4.24
CA LEU A 157 -6.86 -0.49 5.37
C LEU A 157 -5.46 -1.11 5.33
N ASP A 158 -4.43 -0.31 5.60
CA ASP A 158 -3.11 -0.82 5.91
C ASP A 158 -3.01 -1.14 7.41
N VAL A 159 -2.89 -2.44 7.72
CA VAL A 159 -2.71 -2.94 9.08
C VAL A 159 -1.38 -3.66 9.27
N THR A 160 -0.55 -3.66 8.23
CA THR A 160 0.77 -4.31 8.24
C THR A 160 1.81 -3.51 9.01
N HIS A 161 1.48 -2.25 9.32
CA HIS A 161 2.12 -1.44 10.34
C HIS A 161 1.22 -1.41 11.58
N THR A 162 1.29 -2.45 12.41
CA THR A 162 0.76 -2.40 13.78
C THR A 162 1.90 -2.42 14.78
N ALA A 163 2.54 -1.26 14.92
CA ALA A 163 2.80 -0.69 16.23
C ALA A 163 1.96 0.60 16.27
N ASP A 164 0.89 0.55 17.06
CA ASP A 164 0.04 1.67 17.50
C ASP A 164 -0.53 2.63 16.45
N VAL A 165 -1.86 2.66 16.34
CA VAL A 165 -2.71 3.86 16.57
C VAL A 165 -4.13 3.57 16.05
N GLU A 166 -5.08 3.93 16.92
CA GLU A 166 -6.52 3.88 16.75
C GLU A 166 -7.04 4.68 15.53
N GLY A 167 -8.19 4.21 15.00
CA GLY A 167 -9.14 4.83 14.07
C GLY A 167 -8.92 6.26 13.58
N THR A 168 -8.97 6.44 12.25
CA THR A 168 -10.14 6.96 11.49
C THR A 168 -9.68 7.45 10.12
N SER A 169 -10.42 7.04 9.10
CA SER A 169 -10.38 7.59 7.75
C SER A 169 -11.25 8.83 7.61
N ALA A 170 -10.60 9.98 7.59
CA ALA A 170 -10.87 10.89 6.48
C ALA A 170 -9.63 10.95 5.57
N SER A 171 -9.41 9.85 4.89
CA SER A 171 -8.16 9.06 4.88
C SER A 171 -6.94 9.57 4.10
N ALA A 172 -6.98 10.72 3.44
CA ALA A 172 -5.75 11.35 2.92
C ALA A 172 -5.72 12.84 3.26
N ASP A 173 -6.87 13.53 3.18
CA ASP A 173 -6.94 14.94 3.55
C ASP A 173 -6.96 15.17 5.07
N GLU A 174 -7.57 14.31 5.90
CA GLU A 174 -7.37 14.37 7.35
C GLU A 174 -5.99 13.87 7.76
N HIS A 175 -5.43 12.87 7.08
CA HIS A 175 -4.07 12.45 7.37
C HIS A 175 -3.11 13.59 7.04
N LEU A 176 -3.23 14.21 5.86
CA LEU A 176 -2.47 15.39 5.47
C LEU A 176 -2.75 16.57 6.41
N LYS A 177 -3.99 16.81 6.87
CA LYS A 177 -4.30 17.83 7.90
C LYS A 177 -3.67 17.52 9.27
N LYS A 178 -3.63 16.25 9.67
CA LYS A 178 -2.97 15.79 10.92
C LYS A 178 -1.44 15.90 10.81
N VAL A 179 -0.87 15.52 9.66
CA VAL A 179 0.57 15.57 9.38
C VAL A 179 1.06 17.01 9.20
N SER A 180 0.25 17.86 8.56
CA SER A 180 0.51 19.31 8.42
C SER A 180 0.25 20.11 9.69
N LYS A 181 -0.40 19.53 10.71
CA LYS A 181 -0.59 20.18 12.01
C LYS A 181 0.77 20.49 12.64
N GLY A 182 1.09 21.78 12.73
CA GLY A 182 2.38 22.28 13.23
C GLY A 182 3.41 22.61 12.15
N VAL A 183 3.10 22.41 10.87
CA VAL A 183 3.93 22.85 9.73
C VAL A 183 3.46 24.23 9.29
N SER A 184 4.31 25.26 9.39
CA SER A 184 3.99 26.60 8.89
C SER A 184 4.36 26.73 7.40
N VAL A 185 3.37 26.56 6.53
CA VAL A 185 3.50 26.83 5.09
C VAL A 185 2.88 28.19 4.77
N GLN A 186 3.65 29.07 4.15
CA GLN A 186 3.18 30.34 3.59
C GLN A 186 2.80 30.15 2.12
N SER A 187 1.84 30.93 1.63
CA SER A 187 1.41 30.87 0.23
C SER A 187 2.51 31.20 -0.79
N THR A 188 3.60 31.82 -0.33
CA THR A 188 4.79 32.14 -1.11
C THR A 188 5.83 31.01 -1.13
N ASP A 189 5.67 29.99 -0.30
CA ASP A 189 6.62 28.87 -0.24
C ASP A 189 6.53 28.02 -1.50
N THR A 190 7.69 27.69 -2.06
CA THR A 190 7.79 26.94 -3.31
C THR A 190 8.33 25.53 -3.08
N CYS A 191 7.85 24.61 -3.91
CA CYS A 191 8.46 23.31 -4.12
C CYS A 191 9.01 23.25 -5.55
N PHE A 192 10.30 22.97 -5.68
CA PHE A 192 10.96 22.88 -6.99
C PHE A 192 10.99 21.43 -7.48
N VAL A 193 10.58 21.21 -8.73
CA VAL A 193 10.48 19.87 -9.34
C VAL A 193 11.63 19.68 -10.34
N MET A 194 12.53 18.76 -10.00
CA MET A 194 13.64 18.31 -10.83
C MET A 194 13.18 17.05 -11.57
N MET A 195 12.95 17.16 -12.88
CA MET A 195 12.38 16.07 -13.66
C MET A 195 12.78 16.11 -15.14
N PRO A 196 12.71 14.98 -15.86
CA PRO A 196 12.88 14.98 -17.31
C PRO A 196 11.77 15.76 -18.02
N PHE A 197 12.15 16.53 -19.04
CA PHE A 197 11.20 17.29 -19.86
C PHE A 197 10.51 16.46 -20.96
N ALA A 198 11.14 15.38 -21.40
CA ALA A 198 10.63 14.56 -22.48
C ALA A 198 9.45 13.70 -22.00
N ASP A 199 8.45 13.53 -22.87
CA ASP A 199 7.36 12.62 -22.63
C ASP A 199 7.82 11.15 -22.52
N PRO A 200 7.11 10.32 -21.73
CA PRO A 200 5.86 10.65 -21.00
C PRO A 200 6.08 11.39 -19.67
N LEU A 201 7.31 11.44 -19.15
CA LEU A 201 7.60 12.01 -17.83
C LEU A 201 7.34 13.52 -17.78
N GLY A 202 7.66 14.26 -18.84
CA GLY A 202 7.40 15.70 -18.94
C GLY A 202 5.95 16.08 -18.68
N GLY A 203 5.00 15.29 -19.20
CA GLY A 203 3.57 15.44 -18.96
C GLY A 203 3.13 15.22 -17.50
N TYR A 204 3.91 14.48 -16.70
CA TYR A 204 3.58 14.20 -15.29
C TYR A 204 3.67 15.44 -14.41
N TYR A 205 4.32 16.51 -14.86
CA TYR A 205 4.35 17.77 -14.12
C TYR A 205 2.94 18.30 -13.86
N ALA A 206 2.17 18.48 -14.93
CA ALA A 206 0.83 19.06 -14.85
C ALA A 206 -0.18 18.05 -14.27
N SER A 207 -0.02 16.76 -14.59
CA SER A 207 -0.99 15.73 -14.18
C SER A 207 -0.75 15.14 -12.80
N VAL A 208 0.46 15.25 -12.24
CA VAL A 208 0.84 14.62 -10.95
C VAL A 208 1.50 15.62 -10.01
N TYR A 209 2.66 16.18 -10.39
CA TYR A 209 3.51 16.92 -9.45
C TYR A 209 2.90 18.25 -9.02
N GLU A 210 2.37 19.03 -9.94
CA GLU A 210 1.71 20.30 -9.64
C GLU A 210 0.47 20.10 -8.73
N PRO A 211 -0.46 19.17 -9.01
CA PRO A 211 -1.54 18.82 -8.09
C PRO A 211 -1.05 18.40 -6.70
N ALA A 212 -0.03 17.55 -6.60
CA ALA A 212 0.52 17.06 -5.34
C ALA A 212 1.09 18.19 -4.47
N ILE A 213 1.87 19.08 -5.09
CA ILE A 213 2.50 20.21 -4.42
C ILE A 213 1.45 21.22 -3.95
N LYS A 214 0.44 21.51 -4.78
CA LYS A 214 -0.70 22.35 -4.40
C LYS A 214 -1.47 21.74 -3.23
N LYS A 215 -1.66 20.41 -3.23
CA LYS A 215 -2.29 19.68 -2.13
C LYS A 215 -1.52 19.83 -0.81
N ALA A 216 -0.19 19.86 -0.89
CA ALA A 216 0.69 20.13 0.26
C ALA A 216 0.75 21.61 0.69
N GLY A 217 0.08 22.51 -0.05
CA GLY A 217 -0.03 23.94 0.28
C GLY A 217 1.10 24.82 -0.26
N LEU A 218 1.95 24.32 -1.16
CA LEU A 218 3.05 25.08 -1.77
C LEU A 218 2.75 25.47 -3.22
N LYS A 219 3.52 26.41 -3.74
CA LYS A 219 3.58 26.73 -5.16
C LYS A 219 4.56 25.80 -5.89
N ALA A 220 4.07 25.07 -6.88
CA ALA A 220 4.91 24.25 -7.75
C ALA A 220 5.74 25.13 -8.69
N VAL A 221 7.03 24.81 -8.81
CA VAL A 221 7.96 25.44 -9.74
C VAL A 221 8.75 24.36 -10.47
N ARG A 222 8.83 24.47 -11.78
CA ARG A 222 9.75 23.69 -12.64
C ARG A 222 10.49 24.69 -13.51
N ALA A 223 11.77 24.43 -13.80
CA ALA A 223 12.47 25.24 -14.80
C ALA A 223 11.80 25.03 -16.17
N ASP A 224 11.55 26.10 -16.93
CA ASP A 224 10.98 25.96 -18.28
C ASP A 224 12.07 25.66 -19.31
N ALA A 225 11.82 24.70 -20.19
CA ALA A 225 12.73 24.32 -21.27
C ALA A 225 12.79 25.36 -22.41
N ASP A 226 11.79 26.23 -22.55
CA ASP A 226 11.63 27.14 -23.69
C ASP A 226 12.49 28.42 -23.65
N ILE A 227 13.37 28.58 -22.66
CA ILE A 227 14.22 29.77 -22.55
C ILE A 227 15.58 29.47 -23.17
N TYR A 228 15.64 29.57 -24.51
CA TYR A 228 16.86 29.54 -25.32
C TYR A 228 17.86 30.62 -24.84
N GLY A 229 18.78 30.22 -23.97
CA GLY A 229 19.92 31.00 -23.53
C GLY A 229 20.74 30.19 -22.53
N THR A 230 21.86 29.63 -22.98
CA THR A 230 22.70 28.66 -22.26
C THR A 230 23.21 29.11 -20.88
N GLY A 231 23.09 30.40 -20.52
CA GLY A 231 23.38 30.90 -19.16
C GLY A 231 22.15 31.03 -18.24
N LYS A 232 20.95 31.24 -18.77
CA LYS A 232 19.76 31.57 -17.94
C LYS A 232 19.11 30.36 -17.28
N ILE A 233 19.26 29.17 -17.88
CA ILE A 233 18.62 27.94 -17.36
C ILE A 233 19.27 27.50 -16.05
N ILE A 234 20.61 27.52 -15.97
CA ILE A 234 21.33 27.12 -14.76
C ILE A 234 21.08 28.10 -13.61
N ASP A 235 20.98 29.39 -13.90
CA ASP A 235 20.64 30.42 -12.90
C ASP A 235 19.21 30.24 -12.38
N GLN A 236 18.27 29.86 -13.26
CA GLN A 236 16.88 29.56 -12.88
C GLN A 236 16.77 28.28 -12.05
N ILE A 237 17.49 27.23 -12.44
CA ILE A 237 17.59 25.99 -11.67
C ILE A 237 18.18 26.29 -10.29
N TRP A 238 19.31 26.99 -10.23
CA TRP A 238 19.97 27.37 -8.98
C TRP A 238 19.05 28.21 -8.10
N SER A 239 18.42 29.25 -8.66
CA SER A 239 17.46 30.10 -7.96
C SER A 239 16.24 29.29 -7.48
N GLY A 240 15.73 28.38 -8.30
CA GLY A 240 14.63 27.48 -7.97
C GLY A 240 14.97 26.55 -6.80
N ILE A 241 16.10 25.86 -6.87
CA ILE A 241 16.60 24.99 -5.80
C ILE A 241 16.85 25.79 -4.52
N ASN A 242 17.50 26.96 -4.62
CA ASN A 242 17.87 27.75 -3.47
C ASN A 242 16.67 28.42 -2.78
N SER A 243 15.67 28.86 -3.55
CA SER A 243 14.44 29.49 -3.01
C SER A 243 13.42 28.48 -2.50
N ALA A 244 13.42 27.25 -2.99
CA ALA A 244 12.48 26.23 -2.58
C ALA A 244 12.69 25.79 -1.12
N LYS A 245 11.58 25.56 -0.42
CA LYS A 245 11.58 24.97 0.92
C LYS A 245 11.85 23.47 0.89
N VAL A 246 11.42 22.82 -0.18
CA VAL A 246 11.51 21.38 -0.41
C VAL A 246 11.56 21.12 -1.91
N LEU A 247 12.17 20.02 -2.31
CA LEU A 247 12.29 19.63 -3.71
C LEU A 247 11.66 18.27 -3.96
N VAL A 248 11.27 18.02 -5.20
CA VAL A 248 10.87 16.69 -5.71
C VAL A 248 11.83 16.32 -6.84
N ALA A 249 12.37 15.10 -6.82
CA ALA A 249 13.27 14.58 -7.85
C ALA A 249 12.69 13.33 -8.52
N GLU A 250 12.43 13.39 -9.83
CA GLU A 250 11.99 12.26 -10.65
C GLU A 250 13.20 11.54 -11.27
N LEU A 251 13.53 10.38 -10.71
CA LEU A 251 14.75 9.63 -11.05
C LEU A 251 14.55 8.59 -12.15
N THR A 252 13.31 8.36 -12.60
CA THR A 252 13.01 7.41 -13.67
C THR A 252 13.87 7.66 -14.91
N LYS A 253 14.44 6.59 -15.47
CA LYS A 253 15.42 6.56 -16.56
C LYS A 253 16.78 7.21 -16.27
N ARG A 254 17.13 7.44 -15.00
CA ARG A 254 18.46 7.96 -14.57
C ARG A 254 18.89 9.22 -15.33
N ASN A 255 17.99 10.19 -15.45
CA ASN A 255 18.28 11.40 -16.23
C ASN A 255 19.48 12.17 -15.64
N PRO A 256 20.58 12.38 -16.41
CA PRO A 256 21.79 13.03 -15.90
C PRO A 256 21.57 14.45 -15.39
N ASN A 257 20.64 15.21 -15.99
CA ASN A 257 20.35 16.58 -15.57
C ASN A 257 19.68 16.58 -14.19
N VAL A 258 18.69 15.69 -13.98
CA VAL A 258 18.04 15.55 -12.67
C VAL A 258 19.03 15.12 -11.60
N LEU A 259 19.96 14.22 -11.94
CA LEU A 259 21.02 13.80 -11.00
C LEU A 259 21.98 14.94 -10.65
N TYR A 260 22.33 15.78 -11.63
CA TYR A 260 23.15 16.97 -11.40
C TYR A 260 22.44 17.97 -10.48
N GLU A 261 21.17 18.28 -10.75
CA GLU A 261 20.33 19.14 -9.92
C GLU A 261 20.16 18.60 -8.50
N LEU A 262 19.96 17.28 -8.38
CA LEU A 262 19.89 16.58 -7.09
C LEU A 262 21.20 16.73 -6.31
N GLY A 263 22.35 16.61 -6.97
CA GLY A 263 23.66 16.85 -6.37
C GLY A 263 23.78 18.28 -5.81
N LEU A 264 23.32 19.29 -6.56
CA LEU A 264 23.29 20.68 -6.09
C LEU A 264 22.36 20.86 -4.88
N ALA A 265 21.18 20.24 -4.91
CA ALA A 265 20.23 20.28 -3.80
C ALA A 265 20.82 19.65 -2.52
N HIS A 266 21.54 18.54 -2.65
CA HIS A 266 22.23 17.91 -1.53
C HIS A 266 23.38 18.76 -0.99
N ALA A 267 24.18 19.38 -1.84
CA ALA A 267 25.24 20.30 -1.42
C ALA A 267 24.69 21.50 -0.63
N LEU A 268 23.48 21.97 -1.01
CA LEU A 268 22.76 23.02 -0.29
C LEU A 268 21.96 22.52 0.93
N LYS A 269 22.08 21.23 1.27
CA LYS A 269 21.34 20.57 2.36
C LYS A 269 19.84 20.85 2.28
N LYS A 270 19.28 20.77 1.07
CA LYS A 270 17.83 20.93 0.89
C LYS A 270 17.12 19.59 1.12
N PRO A 271 15.91 19.58 1.71
CA PRO A 271 15.11 18.37 1.80
C PRO A 271 14.54 18.02 0.43
N VAL A 272 14.70 16.76 0.02
CA VAL A 272 14.28 16.26 -1.29
C VAL A 272 13.40 15.02 -1.14
N VAL A 273 12.23 15.03 -1.80
CA VAL A 273 11.37 13.86 -1.97
C VAL A 273 11.78 13.17 -3.27
N LEU A 274 12.28 11.94 -3.17
CA LEU A 274 12.72 11.15 -4.31
C LEU A 274 11.57 10.32 -4.87
N VAL A 275 11.43 10.28 -6.18
CA VAL A 275 10.41 9.52 -6.91
C VAL A 275 11.07 8.72 -8.03
N SER A 276 10.63 7.49 -8.26
CA SER A 276 11.06 6.68 -9.41
C SER A 276 10.03 5.63 -9.77
N SER A 277 9.99 5.18 -11.03
CA SER A 277 9.12 4.08 -11.43
C SER A 277 9.67 2.70 -11.05
N ASN A 278 10.96 2.60 -10.72
CA ASN A 278 11.65 1.35 -10.42
C ASN A 278 12.90 1.58 -9.56
N GLU A 279 13.39 0.53 -8.90
CA GLU A 279 14.55 0.64 -8.02
C GLU A 279 15.87 0.74 -8.79
N GLU A 280 15.94 0.13 -9.98
CA GLU A 280 17.14 0.13 -10.81
C GLU A 280 17.54 1.56 -11.17
N ASP A 281 16.59 2.45 -11.40
CA ASP A 281 16.88 3.83 -11.77
C ASP A 281 17.41 4.70 -10.62
N VAL A 282 17.40 4.21 -9.38
CA VAL A 282 17.86 4.96 -8.21
C VAL A 282 19.36 4.69 -7.96
N PRO A 283 20.23 5.73 -8.01
CA PRO A 283 21.65 5.58 -7.69
C PRO A 283 21.87 5.06 -6.27
N PHE A 284 22.87 4.19 -6.09
CA PHE A 284 23.19 3.59 -4.79
C PHE A 284 23.41 4.64 -3.70
N ASP A 285 24.07 5.76 -4.04
CA ASP A 285 24.39 6.84 -3.12
C ASP A 285 23.16 7.51 -2.48
N VAL A 286 21.97 7.38 -3.07
CA VAL A 286 20.73 7.98 -2.54
C VAL A 286 19.71 6.95 -2.05
N LYS A 287 20.01 5.64 -2.14
CA LYS A 287 19.08 4.57 -1.72
C LYS A 287 18.71 4.57 -0.24
N HIS A 288 19.53 5.19 0.60
CA HIS A 288 19.26 5.33 2.03
C HIS A 288 18.27 6.46 2.36
N VAL A 289 17.99 7.32 1.38
CA VAL A 289 16.90 8.30 1.43
C VAL A 289 15.63 7.62 0.94
N ARG A 290 14.49 7.90 1.58
CA ARG A 290 13.21 7.31 1.21
C ARG A 290 12.84 7.69 -0.24
N VAL A 291 12.56 6.68 -1.06
CA VAL A 291 12.08 6.85 -2.44
C VAL A 291 10.62 6.41 -2.54
N ILE A 292 9.81 7.19 -3.26
CA ILE A 292 8.45 6.85 -3.64
C ILE A 292 8.50 6.10 -4.98
N TYR A 293 8.03 4.86 -4.98
CA TYR A 293 7.91 4.07 -6.20
C TYR A 293 6.50 4.12 -6.78
N TYR A 294 6.39 4.21 -8.11
CA TYR A 294 5.12 4.15 -8.85
C TYR A 294 5.20 3.17 -10.02
N ASP A 295 4.08 2.50 -10.34
CA ASP A 295 4.01 1.58 -11.47
C ASP A 295 2.97 2.10 -12.48
N VAL A 296 3.41 2.47 -13.68
CA VAL A 296 2.51 3.01 -14.73
C VAL A 296 1.48 2.00 -15.23
N ASN A 297 1.66 0.71 -14.95
CA ASN A 297 0.68 -0.33 -15.29
C ASN A 297 -0.49 -0.39 -14.29
N ASP A 298 -0.36 0.24 -13.12
CA ASP A 298 -1.48 0.42 -12.19
C ASP A 298 -2.44 1.48 -12.75
N PRO A 299 -3.71 1.18 -13.06
CA PRO A 299 -4.65 2.14 -13.64
C PRO A 299 -4.87 3.43 -12.81
N PHE A 300 -4.46 3.44 -11.54
CA PHE A 300 -4.60 4.56 -10.60
C PHE A 300 -3.26 5.15 -10.16
N TRP A 301 -2.15 4.78 -10.81
CA TRP A 301 -0.80 5.20 -10.44
C TRP A 301 -0.66 6.72 -10.24
N GLY A 302 -1.31 7.52 -11.11
CA GLY A 302 -1.25 8.98 -11.06
C GLY A 302 -1.85 9.56 -9.78
N SER A 303 -3.07 9.13 -9.40
CA SER A 303 -3.70 9.61 -8.16
C SER A 303 -2.94 9.14 -6.91
N LYS A 304 -2.44 7.90 -6.92
CA LYS A 304 -1.63 7.38 -5.81
C LYS A 304 -0.34 8.18 -5.63
N LEU A 305 0.32 8.50 -6.75
CA LEU A 305 1.55 9.26 -6.74
C LEU A 305 1.30 10.71 -6.25
N ILE A 306 0.19 11.34 -6.64
CA ILE A 306 -0.21 12.66 -6.13
C ILE A 306 -0.27 12.66 -4.60
N ASP A 307 -0.98 11.70 -4.01
CA ASP A 307 -1.18 11.64 -2.57
C ASP A 307 0.12 11.35 -1.82
N LYS A 308 0.90 10.37 -2.29
CA LYS A 308 2.19 10.00 -1.69
C LYS A 308 3.18 11.16 -1.74
N VAL A 309 3.27 11.88 -2.87
CA VAL A 309 4.15 13.04 -3.00
C VAL A 309 3.71 14.15 -2.05
N ALA A 310 2.41 14.46 -1.97
CA ALA A 310 1.89 15.49 -1.07
C ALA A 310 2.22 15.19 0.40
N GLU A 311 2.01 13.95 0.85
CA GLU A 311 2.32 13.51 2.21
C GLU A 311 3.82 13.59 2.52
N ASN A 312 4.67 13.13 1.60
CA ASN A 312 6.12 13.17 1.81
C ASN A 312 6.67 14.59 1.77
N ILE A 313 6.08 15.51 0.99
CA ILE A 313 6.41 16.93 1.02
C ILE A 313 6.15 17.50 2.42
N VAL A 314 4.95 17.27 2.98
CA VAL A 314 4.61 17.78 4.32
C VAL A 314 5.50 17.13 5.38
N SER A 315 5.78 15.83 5.26
CA SER A 315 6.69 15.12 6.15
C SER A 315 8.11 15.70 6.09
N ALA A 316 8.62 15.99 4.89
CA ALA A 316 9.93 16.59 4.68
C ALA A 316 9.99 18.02 5.24
N LEU A 317 8.91 18.79 5.20
CA LEU A 317 8.85 20.11 5.83
C LEU A 317 8.83 20.02 7.36
N LYS A 318 8.19 18.99 7.92
CA LYS A 318 8.13 18.74 9.36
C LYS A 318 9.46 18.22 9.92
N ASN A 319 10.09 17.28 9.20
CA ASN A 319 11.35 16.63 9.56
C ASN A 319 12.39 16.75 8.44
N PRO A 320 12.94 17.94 8.15
CA PRO A 320 13.82 18.15 6.99
C PRO A 320 15.05 17.24 6.95
N LYS A 321 15.61 16.91 8.12
CA LYS A 321 16.81 16.06 8.24
C LYS A 321 16.61 14.62 7.76
N GLU A 322 15.37 14.11 7.74
CA GLU A 322 15.07 12.77 7.23
C GLU A 322 15.02 12.73 5.70
N ALA A 323 14.81 13.88 5.07
CA ALA A 323 14.76 14.05 3.62
C ALA A 323 16.04 14.69 3.05
N MET A 324 17.08 14.86 3.86
CA MET A 324 18.39 15.36 3.44
C MET A 324 19.38 14.19 3.35
N LEU A 325 20.23 14.21 2.32
CA LEU A 325 21.30 13.23 2.17
C LEU A 325 22.34 13.36 3.30
N PHE A 326 22.79 14.58 3.57
CA PHE A 326 23.80 14.86 4.59
C PHE A 326 23.15 15.40 5.87
N ARG A 327 23.31 14.69 6.98
CA ARG A 327 22.84 15.12 8.31
C ARG A 327 23.93 15.91 9.03
N ASP A 328 23.55 16.93 9.82
CA ASP A 328 24.53 17.66 10.62
C ASP A 328 25.18 16.73 11.66
N GLY A 329 26.49 16.52 11.55
CA GLY A 329 27.29 15.66 12.44
C GLY A 329 28.12 14.57 11.75
N GLU A 330 28.01 14.40 10.42
CA GLU A 330 28.75 13.40 9.64
C GLU A 330 29.78 14.01 8.68
N GLY A 331 30.48 15.07 9.12
CA GLY A 331 31.58 15.69 8.39
C GLY A 331 32.89 15.65 9.18
#